data_AF-A0A1Q3JAZ9-F1
#
_entry.id   AF-A0A1Q3JAZ9-F1
#
_cell.length_a   1.000
_cell.length_b   1.000
_cell.length_c   1.000
_cell.angle_alpha   90.00
_cell.angle_beta   90.00
_cell.angle_gamma   90.00
#
_symmetry.space_group_name_H-M   'P 1'
#
loop_
_entity.id
_entity.type
_entity.pdbx_description
1 polymer ?
#
loop_
_entity_poly.entity_id
_entity_poly.type
_entity_poly.pdbx_seq_one_letter_code
_entity_poly.pdbx_strand_id
1 'polypeptide(L)'
;MAQPAAVPLTETLQGQLEAVNRAVNRSIRPVAERGDEDVWSLPLAEGRADGDCEDYVLEKRRALIGLGVPAETLSIAIVRSSARQEHAVLLVSTEAGEVVLDNRTPWILPWRKTNYVWLKRQSAADQSQWVEIASR
;
A
#
# COMPACT_ATOMS: atom_id res chain seq x y z
N MET A 1 -2.94 5.93 23.87
CA MET A 1 -2.96 5.70 22.41
C MET A 1 -2.13 4.45 22.15
N ALA A 2 -2.71 3.38 21.60
CA ALA A 2 -1.94 2.18 21.28
C ALA A 2 -0.92 2.51 20.19
N GLN A 3 0.33 2.10 20.36
CA GLN A 3 1.31 2.17 19.28
C GLN A 3 0.86 1.24 18.14
N PRO A 4 1.01 1.64 16.88
CA PRO A 4 0.73 0.74 15.76
C PRO A 4 1.58 -0.52 15.92
N ALA A 5 1.00 -1.68 15.63
CA ALA A 5 1.79 -2.90 15.53
C ALA A 5 2.91 -2.69 14.49
N ALA A 6 4.09 -3.20 14.79
CA ALA A 6 5.26 -3.07 13.92
C ALA A 6 5.99 -4.42 13.86
N VAL A 7 6.56 -4.72 12.70
CA VAL A 7 7.40 -5.91 12.50
C VAL A 7 8.88 -5.55 12.40
N PRO A 8 9.80 -6.42 12.84
CA PRO A 8 11.23 -6.24 12.59
C PRO A 8 11.52 -6.24 11.09
N LEU A 9 12.21 -5.21 10.59
CA LEU A 9 12.65 -5.15 9.19
C LEU A 9 13.89 -6.04 9.00
N THR A 10 13.66 -7.34 8.92
CA THR A 10 14.70 -8.34 8.61
C THR A 10 15.02 -8.36 7.11
N GLU A 11 16.16 -8.92 6.73
CA GLU A 11 16.50 -9.15 5.31
C GLU A 11 15.44 -10.00 4.61
N THR A 12 14.89 -11.01 5.30
CA THR A 12 13.80 -11.84 4.80
C THR A 12 12.55 -11.00 4.51
N LEU A 13 12.11 -10.18 5.47
CA LEU A 13 10.94 -9.33 5.27
C LEU A 13 11.18 -8.32 4.14
N GLN A 14 12.34 -7.66 4.11
CA GLN A 14 12.69 -6.75 3.03
C GLN A 14 12.62 -7.43 1.66
N GLY A 15 13.17 -8.64 1.54
CA GLY A 15 13.09 -9.44 0.33
C GLY A 15 11.65 -9.79 -0.06
N GLN A 16 10.79 -10.12 0.90
CA GLN A 16 9.37 -10.39 0.67
C GLN A 16 8.63 -9.14 0.17
N LEU A 17 8.81 -7.99 0.83
CA LEU A 17 8.19 -6.72 0.43
C LEU A 17 8.55 -6.36 -1.02
N GLU A 18 9.83 -6.45 -1.35
CA GLU A 18 10.33 -6.19 -2.69
C GLU A 18 9.80 -7.19 -3.73
N ALA A 19 9.79 -8.48 -3.40
CA ALA A 19 9.32 -9.53 -4.30
C ALA A 19 7.82 -9.35 -4.60
N VAL A 20 7.00 -9.13 -3.58
CA VAL A 20 5.55 -8.89 -3.74
C VAL A 20 5.30 -7.61 -4.53
N ASN A 21 5.98 -6.51 -4.18
CA ASN A 21 5.80 -5.24 -4.90
C ASN A 21 6.08 -5.42 -6.40
N ARG A 22 7.23 -6.04 -6.74
CA ARG A 22 7.60 -6.29 -8.14
C ARG A 22 6.68 -7.27 -8.83
N ALA A 23 6.24 -8.33 -8.16
CA ALA A 23 5.36 -9.33 -8.75
C ALA A 23 4.00 -8.71 -9.11
N VAL A 24 3.33 -8.06 -8.15
CA VAL A 24 2.03 -7.43 -8.40
C VAL A 24 2.15 -6.31 -9.43
N ASN A 25 3.21 -5.49 -9.35
CA ASN A 25 3.42 -4.40 -10.32
C ASN A 25 3.52 -4.88 -11.77
N ARG A 26 4.01 -6.12 -12.00
CA ARG A 26 4.12 -6.72 -13.33
C ARG A 26 2.89 -7.51 -13.76
N SER A 27 2.11 -8.02 -12.80
CA SER A 27 0.97 -8.90 -13.08
C SER A 27 -0.30 -8.13 -13.44
N ILE A 28 -0.40 -6.86 -13.04
CA ILE A 28 -1.56 -6.02 -13.34
C ILE A 28 -1.16 -4.99 -14.39
N ARG A 29 -1.99 -4.84 -15.42
CA ARG A 29 -1.91 -3.75 -16.40
C ARG A 29 -2.64 -2.53 -15.84
N PRO A 30 -1.98 -1.37 -15.72
CA PRO A 30 -2.63 -0.18 -15.20
C PRO A 30 -3.72 0.26 -16.17
N VAL A 31 -4.92 0.49 -15.65
CA VAL A 31 -6.01 1.16 -16.36
C VAL A 31 -6.38 2.43 -15.60
N ALA A 32 -6.92 3.42 -16.30
CA ALA A 32 -7.58 4.52 -15.63
C ALA A 32 -8.87 4.01 -14.98
N GLU A 33 -9.26 4.64 -13.88
CA GLU A 33 -10.52 4.39 -13.16
C GLU A 33 -11.69 4.31 -14.15
N ARG A 34 -12.49 3.24 -14.05
CA ARG A 34 -13.55 2.94 -15.02
C ARG A 34 -14.89 3.47 -14.51
N GLY A 35 -15.18 4.73 -14.79
CA GLY A 35 -16.48 5.35 -14.52
C GLY A 35 -16.56 6.04 -13.16
N ASP A 36 -17.78 6.32 -12.71
CA ASP A 36 -18.05 7.13 -11.51
C ASP A 36 -18.06 6.32 -10.20
N GLU A 37 -17.87 4.99 -10.26
CA GLU A 37 -17.83 4.10 -9.10
C GLU A 37 -16.41 3.55 -8.90
N ASP A 38 -15.77 4.02 -7.82
CA ASP A 38 -14.46 3.59 -7.31
C ASP A 38 -14.61 2.17 -6.71
N VAL A 39 -14.45 1.14 -7.56
CA VAL A 39 -14.67 -0.27 -7.21
C VAL A 39 -13.36 -0.93 -6.77
N TRP A 40 -13.27 -1.25 -5.49
CA TRP A 40 -12.11 -1.87 -4.89
C TRP A 40 -12.15 -3.39 -5.07
N SER A 41 -11.21 -3.95 -5.84
CA SER A 41 -11.23 -5.36 -6.23
C SER A 41 -9.90 -6.10 -5.99
N LEU A 42 -9.91 -7.42 -6.20
CA LEU A 42 -8.71 -8.26 -6.16
C LEU A 42 -8.55 -8.90 -7.55
N PRO A 43 -8.09 -8.15 -8.56
CA PRO A 43 -8.17 -8.60 -9.94
C PRO A 43 -7.40 -9.90 -10.17
N LEU A 44 -6.24 -10.12 -9.54
CA LEU A 44 -5.48 -11.35 -9.70
C LEU A 44 -6.17 -12.54 -9.04
N ALA A 45 -6.82 -12.33 -7.88
CA ALA A 45 -7.63 -13.36 -7.25
C ALA A 45 -8.90 -13.70 -8.06
N GLU A 46 -9.43 -12.73 -8.79
CA GLU A 46 -10.60 -12.87 -9.68
C GLU A 46 -10.24 -13.42 -11.07
N GLY A 47 -8.95 -13.65 -11.37
CA GLY A 47 -8.49 -14.12 -12.68
C GLY A 47 -8.42 -13.04 -13.76
N ARG A 48 -8.49 -11.76 -13.37
CA ARG A 48 -8.23 -10.58 -14.20
C ARG A 48 -6.78 -10.14 -14.05
N ALA A 49 -6.36 -9.20 -14.91
CA ALA A 49 -4.99 -8.68 -14.91
C ALA A 49 -4.94 -7.18 -15.22
N ASP A 50 -5.99 -6.44 -14.85
CA ASP A 50 -6.14 -5.02 -15.09
C ASP A 50 -6.89 -4.34 -13.94
N GLY A 51 -6.32 -3.22 -13.49
CA GLY A 51 -6.79 -2.46 -12.33
C GLY A 51 -6.08 -1.11 -12.22
N ASP A 52 -6.55 -0.29 -11.29
CA ASP A 52 -6.06 1.04 -10.90
C ASP A 52 -5.33 0.98 -9.54
N CYS A 53 -5.17 2.08 -8.82
CA CYS A 53 -4.19 2.13 -7.73
C CYS A 53 -4.60 1.30 -6.49
N GLU A 54 -5.88 1.29 -6.17
CA GLU A 54 -6.51 0.59 -5.07
C GLU A 54 -6.41 -0.93 -5.23
N ASP A 55 -6.62 -1.44 -6.45
CA ASP A 55 -6.49 -2.85 -6.78
C ASP A 55 -5.07 -3.38 -6.52
N TYR A 56 -4.03 -2.62 -6.92
CA TYR A 56 -2.64 -3.02 -6.65
C TYR A 56 -2.35 -3.05 -5.15
N VAL A 57 -2.90 -2.10 -4.39
CA VAL A 57 -2.71 -2.04 -2.95
C VAL A 57 -3.35 -3.25 -2.27
N LEU A 58 -4.57 -3.61 -2.67
CA LEU A 58 -5.29 -4.77 -2.13
C LEU A 58 -4.57 -6.09 -2.46
N GLU A 59 -4.09 -6.26 -3.68
CA GLU A 59 -3.35 -7.47 -4.07
C GLU A 59 -2.02 -7.61 -3.32
N LYS A 60 -1.27 -6.51 -3.15
CA LYS A 60 -0.05 -6.52 -2.34
C LYS A 60 -0.34 -6.85 -0.88
N ARG A 61 -1.38 -6.24 -0.32
CA ARG A 61 -1.82 -6.49 1.06
C ARG A 61 -2.16 -7.95 1.26
N ARG A 62 -2.99 -8.52 0.37
CA ARG A 62 -3.39 -9.93 0.40
C ARG A 62 -2.19 -10.85 0.29
N ALA A 63 -1.27 -10.58 -0.64
CA ALA A 63 -0.07 -11.38 -0.83
C ALA A 63 0.84 -11.36 0.41
N LEU A 64 1.05 -10.20 1.04
CA LEU A 64 1.86 -10.07 2.25
C LEU A 64 1.23 -10.80 3.45
N ILE A 65 -0.09 -10.69 3.64
CA ILE A 65 -0.81 -11.46 4.66
C ILE A 65 -0.64 -12.96 4.42
N GLY A 66 -0.74 -13.41 3.17
CA GLY A 66 -0.50 -14.81 2.80
C GLY A 66 0.93 -15.29 3.08
N LEU A 67 1.91 -14.39 3.16
CA LEU A 67 3.29 -14.67 3.54
C LEU A 67 3.54 -14.55 5.06
N GLY A 68 2.51 -14.27 5.85
CA GLY A 68 2.58 -14.18 7.31
C GLY A 68 2.89 -12.78 7.84
N VAL A 69 2.87 -11.73 7.00
CA VAL A 69 2.97 -10.35 7.50
C VAL A 69 1.66 -10.00 8.23
N PRO A 70 1.70 -9.58 9.52
CA PRO A 70 0.48 -9.33 10.27
C PRO A 70 -0.33 -8.18 9.65
N ALA A 71 -1.63 -8.40 9.46
CA ALA A 71 -2.50 -7.47 8.77
C ALA A 71 -2.52 -6.09 9.45
N GLU A 72 -2.44 -6.05 10.78
CA GLU A 72 -2.39 -4.85 11.62
C GLU A 72 -1.17 -3.95 11.37
N THR A 73 -0.12 -4.48 10.74
CA THR A 73 1.05 -3.69 10.32
C THR A 73 0.90 -3.09 8.92
N LEU A 74 -0.17 -3.44 8.22
CA LEU A 74 -0.45 -3.01 6.86
C LEU A 74 -1.57 -1.96 6.86
N SER A 75 -1.30 -0.79 6.30
CA SER A 75 -2.29 0.30 6.17
C SER A 75 -2.32 0.83 4.75
N ILE A 76 -3.52 1.08 4.23
CA ILE A 76 -3.68 1.76 2.95
C ILE A 76 -3.64 3.27 3.20
N ALA A 77 -2.93 4.01 2.36
CA ALA A 77 -2.89 5.46 2.41
C ALA A 77 -3.24 6.07 1.07
N ILE A 78 -3.99 7.17 1.11
CA ILE A 78 -4.23 8.03 -0.03
C ILE A 78 -3.28 9.21 0.07
N VAL A 79 -2.51 9.40 -1.00
CA VAL A 79 -1.52 10.46 -1.13
C VAL A 79 -1.81 11.30 -2.35
N ARG A 80 -1.24 12.50 -2.37
CA ARG A 80 -1.21 13.36 -3.54
C ARG A 80 0.22 13.44 -4.07
N SER A 81 0.38 13.10 -5.34
CA SER A 81 1.65 13.22 -6.07
C SER A 81 2.01 14.67 -6.37
N SER A 82 3.25 14.91 -6.78
CA SER A 82 3.72 16.22 -7.24
C SER A 82 2.91 16.77 -8.43
N ALA A 83 2.33 15.88 -9.24
CA ALA A 83 1.41 16.22 -10.33
C ALA A 83 -0.03 16.54 -9.86
N ARG A 84 -0.26 16.66 -8.55
CA ARG A 84 -1.57 16.92 -7.91
C ARG A 84 -2.63 15.84 -8.12
N GLN A 85 -2.23 14.65 -8.59
CA GLN A 85 -3.10 13.48 -8.68
C GLN A 85 -3.12 12.72 -7.36
N GLU A 86 -4.30 12.30 -6.93
CA GLU A 86 -4.46 11.37 -5.81
C GLU A 86 -4.00 9.96 -6.22
N HIS A 87 -3.55 9.19 -5.25
CA HIS A 87 -2.92 7.89 -5.47
C HIS A 87 -3.00 7.03 -4.22
N ALA A 88 -3.34 5.75 -4.37
CA ALA A 88 -3.32 4.78 -3.29
C ALA A 88 -1.96 4.08 -3.19
N VAL A 89 -1.43 3.96 -1.97
CA VAL A 89 -0.21 3.21 -1.67
C VAL A 89 -0.41 2.31 -0.45
N LEU A 90 0.39 1.24 -0.36
CA LEU A 90 0.41 0.37 0.81
C LEU A 90 1.56 0.77 1.73
N LEU A 91 1.26 0.93 3.01
CA LEU A 91 2.22 1.15 4.07
C LEU A 91 2.46 -0.14 4.84
N VAL A 92 3.71 -0.36 5.24
CA VAL A 92 4.11 -1.41 6.18
C VAL A 92 4.80 -0.76 7.37
N SER A 93 4.22 -0.92 8.55
CA SER A 93 4.78 -0.47 9.82
C SER A 93 5.88 -1.44 10.26
N THR A 94 7.11 -0.93 10.32
CA THR A 94 8.26 -1.69 10.80
C THR A 94 8.88 -1.01 12.02
N GLU A 95 9.67 -1.75 12.79
CA GLU A 95 10.42 -1.19 13.93
C GLU A 95 11.41 -0.08 13.50
N ALA A 96 11.83 -0.08 12.23
CA ALA A 96 12.68 0.96 11.65
C ALA A 96 11.88 2.15 11.06
N GLY A 97 10.56 2.12 11.15
CA GLY A 97 9.63 3.10 10.59
C GLY A 97 8.78 2.55 9.43
N GLU A 98 7.88 3.38 8.93
CA GLU A 98 6.96 3.00 7.85
C GLU A 98 7.65 3.02 6.47
N VAL A 99 7.46 1.96 5.71
CA VAL A 99 7.89 1.83 4.32
C VAL A 99 6.70 1.74 3.37
N VAL A 100 6.91 2.14 2.12
CA VAL A 100 5.87 2.30 1.10
C VAL A 100 6.07 1.28 -0.03
N LEU A 101 4.99 0.58 -0.36
CA LEU A 101 4.85 -0.22 -1.57
C LEU A 101 3.93 0.52 -2.53
N ASP A 102 4.44 0.81 -3.72
CA ASP A 102 3.79 1.66 -4.72
C ASP A 102 3.78 0.95 -6.08
N ASN A 103 2.69 1.05 -6.84
CA ASN A 103 2.62 0.48 -8.19
C ASN A 103 3.41 1.29 -9.24
N ARG A 104 3.76 2.54 -8.93
CA ARG A 104 4.53 3.43 -9.82
C ARG A 104 6.04 3.19 -9.78
N THR A 105 6.53 2.43 -8.79
CA THR A 105 7.96 2.14 -8.61
C THR A 105 8.19 0.74 -8.06
N PRO A 106 9.23 0.01 -8.51
CA PRO A 106 9.59 -1.28 -7.92
C PRO A 106 10.27 -1.13 -6.55
N TRP A 107 10.77 0.06 -6.22
CA TRP A 107 11.57 0.31 -5.02
C TRP A 107 10.71 0.50 -3.78
N ILE A 108 11.12 -0.14 -2.68
CA ILE A 108 10.56 0.09 -1.36
C ILE A 108 11.24 1.32 -0.76
N LEU A 109 10.46 2.34 -0.42
CA LEU A 109 10.98 3.59 0.12
C LEU A 109 10.43 3.84 1.51
N PRO A 110 11.23 4.37 2.45
CA PRO A 110 10.68 4.95 3.67
C PRO A 110 9.68 6.04 3.31
N TRP A 111 8.55 6.11 4.02
CA TRP A 111 7.50 7.12 3.79
C TRP A 111 8.11 8.52 3.63
N ARG A 112 9.00 8.91 4.56
CA ARG A 112 9.62 10.24 4.62
C ARG A 112 10.53 10.57 3.43
N LYS A 113 10.89 9.58 2.62
CA LYS A 113 11.70 9.75 1.41
C LYS A 113 10.86 9.77 0.13
N THR A 114 9.54 9.59 0.23
CA THR A 114 8.63 9.81 -0.90
C THR A 114 8.37 11.31 -1.08
N ASN A 115 8.07 11.73 -2.32
CA ASN A 115 7.69 13.11 -2.63
C ASN A 115 6.16 13.29 -2.62
N TYR A 116 5.50 12.67 -1.64
CA TYR A 116 4.04 12.63 -1.52
C TYR A 116 3.54 13.58 -0.44
N VAL A 117 2.40 14.22 -0.71
CA VAL A 117 1.57 14.86 0.32
C VAL A 117 0.59 13.82 0.82
N TRP A 118 0.59 13.57 2.13
CA TRP A 118 -0.22 12.50 2.72
C TRP A 118 -1.57 13.06 3.15
N LEU A 119 -2.65 12.49 2.62
CA LEU A 119 -4.01 12.99 2.86
C LEU A 119 -4.65 12.21 4.00
N LYS A 120 -4.87 10.91 3.78
CA LYS A 120 -5.54 10.02 4.74
C LYS A 120 -4.89 8.64 4.74
N ARG A 121 -5.03 7.91 5.84
CA ARG A 121 -4.66 6.48 5.92
C ARG A 121 -5.66 5.69 6.74
N GLN A 122 -5.70 4.38 6.52
CA GLN A 122 -6.34 3.45 7.42
C GLN A 122 -5.65 3.49 8.79
N SER A 123 -6.45 3.53 9.86
CA SER A 123 -5.96 3.45 11.22
C SER A 123 -5.33 2.08 11.46
N ALA A 124 -4.15 2.07 12.07
CA ALA A 124 -3.46 0.84 12.46
C ALA A 124 -4.21 0.09 13.58
N ALA A 125 -5.03 0.80 14.37
CA ALA A 125 -5.82 0.20 15.44
C ALA A 125 -7.17 -0.34 14.94
N ASP A 126 -7.70 0.21 13.85
CA ASP A 126 -8.96 -0.22 13.24
C ASP A 126 -8.95 0.12 11.74
N GLN A 127 -8.82 -0.90 10.91
CA GLN A 127 -8.65 -0.73 9.46
C GLN A 127 -9.93 -0.34 8.75
N SER A 128 -11.08 -0.36 9.44
CA SER A 128 -12.34 0.21 8.94
C SER A 128 -12.36 1.75 9.05
N GLN A 129 -11.49 2.32 9.88
CA GLN A 129 -11.42 3.75 10.13
C GLN A 129 -10.33 4.40 9.29
N TRP A 130 -10.67 5.52 8.66
CA TRP A 130 -9.72 6.39 7.98
C TRP A 130 -9.40 7.59 8.86
N VAL A 131 -8.12 7.89 9.00
CA VAL A 131 -7.63 9.06 9.73
C VAL A 131 -6.96 10.03 8.76
N GLU A 132 -7.38 11.30 8.83
CA GLU A 132 -6.70 12.40 8.16
C GLU A 132 -5.30 12.55 8.75
N ILE A 133 -4.32 12.62 7.87
CA ILE A 133 -2.94 12.90 8.27
C ILE A 133 -2.81 14.41 8.18
N ALA A 134 -2.79 15.08 9.33
CA ALA A 134 -2.57 16.50 9.37
C ALA A 134 -1.22 16.83 8.71
N SER A 135 -1.26 17.26 7.45
CA SER A 135 -0.10 17.77 6.73
C SER A 135 0.32 19.07 7.39
N ARG A 136 1.40 19.04 8.18
CA ARG A 136 2.08 20.25 8.65
C ARG A 136 2.93 20.85 7.54
#